data_AF-A0A926P0H7-F1
#
_entry.id   AF-A0A926P0H7-F1
#
_cell.length_a   1.000
_cell.length_b   1.000
_cell.length_c   1.000
_cell.angle_alpha   90.00
_cell.angle_beta   90.00
_cell.angle_gamma   90.00
#
_symmetry.space_group_name_H-M   'P 1'
#
loop_
_entity.id
_entity.type
_entity.pdbx_description
1 polymer ?
#
loop_
_entity_poly.entity_id
_entity_poly.type
_entity_poly.pdbx_seq_one_letter_code
_entity_poly.pdbx_strand_id
1 'polypeptide(L)'
;MRKLMLAIAFICTSATLASAADHITVRANRTTKVDSFVFYSRVTCSGGEIPNLRAGRKPKHGKLTFKRVNGKLGPGPCAGKIMKGSAAYYTPDRGFRGEDSFSISYTHDIYEGAAGRASTSYSYRVTVK
;
A
#
# COMPACT_ATOMS: atom_id res chain seq x y z
N MET A 1 42.74 45.26 -6.54
CA MET A 1 41.50 45.53 -7.30
C MET A 1 40.50 44.44 -6.98
N ARG A 2 39.35 44.82 -6.43
CA ARG A 2 38.32 44.00 -5.79
C ARG A 2 37.38 43.42 -6.84
N LYS A 3 37.47 42.11 -7.14
CA LYS A 3 36.52 41.44 -8.04
C LYS A 3 35.38 40.85 -7.23
N LEU A 4 34.27 41.58 -7.23
CA LEU A 4 32.94 41.17 -6.81
C LEU A 4 32.43 40.14 -7.82
N MET A 5 32.14 38.91 -7.39
CA MET A 5 31.37 37.94 -8.19
C MET A 5 30.14 37.55 -7.37
N LEU A 6 28.98 38.06 -7.80
CA LEU A 6 27.67 37.70 -7.30
C LEU A 6 27.43 36.20 -7.54
N ALA A 7 27.21 35.43 -6.48
CA ALA A 7 26.66 34.09 -6.57
C ALA A 7 25.12 34.21 -6.64
N ILE A 8 24.55 33.91 -7.80
CA ILE A 8 23.10 33.76 -7.98
C ILE A 8 22.72 32.38 -7.41
N ALA A 9 22.11 32.38 -6.22
CA ALA A 9 21.57 31.18 -5.60
C ALA A 9 20.28 30.76 -6.32
N PHE A 10 20.36 29.72 -7.13
CA PHE A 10 19.22 29.10 -7.79
C PHE A 10 18.47 28.21 -6.78
N ILE A 11 17.42 28.75 -6.14
CA ILE A 11 16.57 28.01 -5.20
C ILE A 11 15.64 27.11 -6.02
N CYS A 12 16.02 25.85 -6.19
CA CYS A 12 15.13 24.81 -6.72
C CYS A 12 14.05 24.47 -5.67
N THR A 13 12.90 25.15 -5.71
CA THR A 13 11.68 24.71 -5.04
C THR A 13 11.09 23.50 -5.77
N SER A 14 11.55 22.31 -5.42
CA SER A 14 10.92 21.06 -5.84
C SER A 14 9.62 20.86 -5.06
N ALA A 15 8.49 21.19 -5.70
CA ALA A 15 7.17 20.82 -5.24
C ALA A 15 7.08 19.28 -5.23
N THR A 16 7.23 18.68 -4.05
CA THR A 16 7.02 17.25 -3.88
C THR A 16 5.51 16.98 -3.90
N LEU A 17 5.05 16.35 -4.99
CA LEU A 17 3.70 15.79 -5.06
C LEU A 17 3.59 14.73 -3.95
N ALA A 18 2.97 15.09 -2.83
CA ALA A 18 2.64 14.13 -1.80
C ALA A 18 1.54 13.20 -2.35
N SER A 19 1.93 11.98 -2.73
CA SER A 19 0.96 10.90 -2.98
C SER A 19 0.11 10.73 -1.72
N ALA A 20 -1.22 10.84 -1.88
CA ALA A 20 -2.17 10.61 -0.80
C ALA A 20 -1.96 9.17 -0.28
N ALA A 21 -1.51 9.07 0.97
CA ALA A 21 -1.38 7.79 1.65
C ALA A 21 -2.64 7.56 2.48
N ASP A 22 -3.12 6.32 2.54
CA ASP A 22 -4.23 5.99 3.42
C ASP A 22 -3.79 6.09 4.87
N HIS A 23 -4.58 6.82 5.68
CA HIS A 23 -4.32 7.01 7.09
C HIS A 23 -5.11 5.98 7.90
N ILE A 24 -4.41 5.13 8.64
CA ILE A 24 -5.01 4.09 9.47
C ILE A 24 -4.52 4.17 10.91
N THR A 25 -5.38 3.84 11.87
CA THR A 25 -4.97 3.70 13.26
C THR A 25 -4.95 2.23 13.67
N VAL A 26 -3.84 1.78 14.26
CA VAL A 26 -3.66 0.42 14.75
C VAL A 26 -3.31 0.41 16.23
N ARG A 27 -3.54 -0.74 16.87
CA ARG A 27 -3.20 -0.92 18.28
C ARG A 27 -1.71 -1.20 18.46
N ALA A 28 -1.08 -0.59 19.46
CA ALA A 28 0.27 -0.96 19.86
C ALA A 28 0.37 -2.44 20.29
N ASN A 29 1.55 -3.03 20.10
CA ASN A 29 1.88 -4.42 20.49
C ASN A 29 0.98 -5.50 19.88
N ARG A 30 0.21 -5.19 18.82
CA ARG A 30 -0.74 -6.12 18.23
C ARG A 30 -0.68 -6.12 16.72
N THR A 31 -0.61 -7.32 16.14
CA THR A 31 -0.79 -7.52 14.70
C THR A 31 -2.20 -7.11 14.29
N THR A 32 -2.29 -6.21 13.31
CA THR A 32 -3.55 -5.67 12.78
C THR A 32 -3.61 -5.90 11.27
N LYS A 33 -4.76 -6.37 10.77
CA LYS A 33 -5.01 -6.42 9.33
C LYS A 33 -5.18 -4.99 8.83
N VAL A 34 -4.33 -4.57 7.90
CA VAL A 34 -4.32 -3.19 7.38
C VAL A 34 -4.98 -3.08 6.01
N ASP A 35 -4.94 -4.14 5.21
CA ASP A 35 -5.67 -4.19 3.94
C ASP A 35 -5.91 -5.63 3.45
N SER A 36 -6.74 -5.78 2.43
CA SER A 36 -6.99 -7.01 1.68
C SER A 36 -7.27 -6.73 0.21
N PHE A 37 -6.64 -7.51 -0.66
CA PHE A 37 -6.70 -7.37 -2.11
C PHE A 37 -7.29 -8.63 -2.74
N VAL A 38 -8.13 -8.43 -3.75
CA VAL A 38 -8.79 -9.49 -4.50
C VAL A 38 -8.96 -9.07 -5.95
N PHE A 39 -8.72 -9.99 -6.88
CA PHE A 39 -9.11 -9.82 -8.27
C PHE A 39 -10.40 -10.60 -8.50
N TYR A 40 -11.39 -9.95 -9.11
CA TYR A 40 -12.66 -10.57 -9.46
C TYR A 40 -13.33 -9.84 -10.61
N SER A 41 -14.16 -10.56 -11.37
CA SER A 41 -15.01 -9.96 -12.40
C SER A 41 -16.21 -9.28 -11.75
N ARG A 42 -16.44 -8.00 -12.04
CA ARG A 42 -17.63 -7.28 -11.55
C ARG A 42 -18.92 -7.71 -12.24
N VAL A 43 -18.82 -8.39 -13.40
CA VAL A 43 -19.97 -8.85 -14.20
C VAL A 43 -20.39 -10.26 -13.78
N THR A 44 -19.45 -11.21 -13.79
CA THR A 44 -19.73 -12.62 -13.46
C THR A 44 -19.57 -12.92 -11.97
N CYS A 45 -18.97 -12.01 -11.21
CA CYS A 45 -18.67 -12.19 -9.80
C CYS A 45 -17.93 -13.50 -9.52
N SER A 46 -16.97 -13.82 -10.40
CA SER A 46 -16.02 -14.92 -10.28
C SER A 46 -14.66 -14.39 -9.79
N GLY A 47 -14.00 -15.14 -8.92
CA GLY A 47 -12.64 -14.82 -8.46
C GLY A 47 -11.62 -15.01 -9.57
N GLY A 48 -10.61 -14.15 -9.59
CA GLY A 48 -9.43 -14.25 -10.46
C GLY A 48 -8.22 -14.84 -9.73
N GLU A 49 -7.03 -14.57 -10.26
CA GLU A 49 -5.77 -14.93 -9.60
C GLU A 49 -5.68 -14.28 -8.21
N ILE A 50 -5.14 -15.03 -7.24
CA ILE A 50 -4.91 -14.50 -5.89
C ILE A 50 -3.69 -13.57 -5.91
N PRO A 51 -3.81 -12.27 -5.61
CA PRO A 51 -2.70 -11.33 -5.72
C PRO A 51 -1.52 -11.73 -4.82
N ASN A 52 -0.31 -11.77 -5.37
CA ASN A 52 0.90 -11.97 -4.58
C ASN A 52 1.41 -10.61 -4.04
N LEU A 53 1.23 -10.39 -2.74
CA LEU A 53 1.58 -9.14 -2.09
C LEU A 53 3.05 -9.14 -1.64
N ARG A 54 3.68 -7.97 -1.74
CA ARG A 54 5.00 -7.69 -1.18
C ARG A 54 5.05 -6.31 -0.54
N ALA A 55 6.00 -6.11 0.35
CA ALA A 55 6.32 -4.78 0.83
C ALA A 55 7.04 -4.01 -0.28
N GLY A 56 6.58 -2.79 -0.59
CA GLY A 56 7.34 -1.82 -1.35
C GLY A 56 8.31 -1.10 -0.41
N ARG A 57 7.95 0.10 0.04
CA ARG A 57 8.65 0.75 1.16
C ARG A 57 8.32 0.01 2.46
N LYS A 58 9.34 -0.46 3.16
CA LYS A 58 9.18 -1.15 4.45
C LYS A 58 8.87 -0.14 5.57
N PRO A 59 8.06 -0.54 6.57
CA PRO A 59 7.90 0.24 7.80
C PRO A 59 9.24 0.42 8.52
N LYS A 60 9.37 1.52 9.28
CA LYS A 60 10.55 1.77 10.13
C LYS A 60 10.38 1.16 11.53
N HIS A 61 9.14 1.01 12.01
CA HIS A 61 8.83 0.65 13.39
C HIS A 61 7.88 -0.54 13.49
N GLY A 62 8.13 -1.57 12.68
CA GLY A 62 7.35 -2.79 12.67
C GLY A 62 7.65 -3.67 11.47
N LYS A 63 6.74 -4.60 11.20
CA LYS A 63 6.84 -5.52 10.05
C LYS A 63 5.51 -5.75 9.37
N LEU A 64 5.59 -5.97 8.06
CA LEU A 64 4.47 -6.45 7.24
C LEU A 64 4.55 -7.97 7.07
N THR A 65 3.40 -8.62 7.15
CA THR A 65 3.21 -10.02 6.78
C THR A 65 2.01 -10.16 5.87
N PHE A 66 2.07 -11.11 4.93
CA PHE A 66 1.04 -11.31 3.91
C PHE A 66 0.50 -12.74 4.00
N LYS A 67 -0.82 -12.89 3.94
CA LYS A 67 -1.48 -14.19 4.02
C LYS A 67 -2.61 -14.28 3.00
N ARG A 68 -2.78 -15.46 2.40
CA ARG A 68 -4.00 -15.78 1.65
C ARG A 68 -5.18 -15.85 2.61
N VAL A 69 -6.31 -15.29 2.21
CA VAL A 69 -7.53 -15.22 3.02
C VAL A 69 -8.77 -15.45 2.17
N ASN A 70 -9.87 -15.82 2.83
CA ASN A 70 -11.21 -15.72 2.28
C ASN A 70 -11.87 -14.47 2.87
N GLY A 71 -12.32 -13.56 2.01
CA GLY A 71 -12.97 -12.31 2.41
C GLY A 71 -14.37 -12.20 1.82
N LYS A 72 -15.31 -11.68 2.60
CA LYS A 72 -16.63 -11.29 2.11
C LYS A 72 -16.50 -9.96 1.40
N LEU A 73 -16.95 -9.87 0.14
CA LEU A 73 -16.96 -8.62 -0.61
C LEU A 73 -17.92 -7.63 0.05
N GLY A 74 -17.46 -6.38 0.15
CA GLY A 74 -18.27 -5.25 0.61
C GLY A 74 -19.34 -4.83 -0.42
N PRO A 75 -19.95 -3.65 -0.24
CA PRO A 75 -20.98 -3.15 -1.15
C PRO A 75 -20.56 -3.12 -2.62
N GLY A 76 -21.50 -3.39 -3.52
CA GLY A 76 -21.29 -3.41 -4.98
C GLY A 76 -22.00 -4.57 -5.67
N PRO A 77 -21.79 -4.76 -6.99
CA PRO A 77 -22.49 -5.78 -7.79
C PRO A 77 -22.30 -7.22 -7.28
N CYS A 78 -21.19 -7.49 -6.61
CA CYS A 78 -20.85 -8.82 -6.08
C CYS A 78 -20.90 -8.88 -4.55
N ALA A 79 -21.66 -7.98 -3.92
CA ALA A 79 -21.73 -7.87 -2.47
C ALA A 79 -22.06 -9.20 -1.80
N GLY A 80 -21.37 -9.48 -0.70
CA GLY A 80 -21.60 -10.65 0.13
C GLY A 80 -21.00 -11.96 -0.37
N LYS A 81 -20.47 -12.02 -1.60
CA LYS A 81 -19.73 -13.21 -2.05
C LYS A 81 -18.43 -13.39 -1.28
N ILE A 82 -18.07 -14.63 -1.01
CA ILE A 82 -16.78 -14.99 -0.42
C ILE A 82 -15.76 -15.18 -1.55
N MET A 83 -14.66 -14.44 -1.50
CA MET A 83 -13.59 -14.50 -2.47
C MET A 83 -12.26 -14.84 -1.81
N LYS A 84 -11.42 -15.59 -2.54
CA LYS A 84 -10.03 -15.81 -2.19
C LYS A 84 -9.22 -14.57 -2.57
N GLY A 85 -8.41 -14.09 -1.65
CA GLY A 85 -7.54 -12.94 -1.86
C GLY A 85 -6.30 -13.02 -0.97
N SER A 86 -5.60 -11.91 -0.85
CA SER A 86 -4.46 -11.76 0.05
C SER A 86 -4.68 -10.59 0.98
N ALA A 87 -4.35 -10.76 2.26
CA ALA A 87 -4.40 -9.71 3.27
C ALA A 87 -3.01 -9.34 3.74
N ALA A 88 -2.82 -8.06 4.00
CA ALA A 88 -1.64 -7.51 4.62
C ALA A 88 -1.88 -7.23 6.10
N TYR A 89 -0.90 -7.58 6.92
CA TYR A 89 -0.93 -7.37 8.36
C TYR A 89 0.30 -6.60 8.79
N TYR A 90 0.09 -5.54 9.56
CA TYR A 90 1.14 -4.77 10.20
C TYR A 90 1.25 -5.17 11.66
N THR A 91 2.48 -5.40 12.13
CA THR A 91 2.78 -5.59 13.55
C THR A 91 3.80 -4.54 13.95
N PRO A 92 3.45 -3.57 14.81
CA PRO A 92 4.40 -2.59 15.31
C PRO A 92 5.45 -3.26 16.18
N ASP A 93 6.63 -2.65 16.27
CA ASP A 93 7.65 -3.07 17.22
C ASP A 93 7.13 -2.96 18.66
N ARG A 94 7.62 -3.82 19.54
CA ARG A 94 7.14 -3.87 20.93
C ARG A 94 7.40 -2.52 21.62
N GLY A 95 6.35 -1.93 22.17
CA GLY A 95 6.39 -0.63 22.86
C GLY A 95 6.29 0.59 21.95
N PHE A 96 6.33 0.42 20.62
CA PHE A 96 6.25 1.55 19.69
C PHE A 96 4.87 2.22 19.73
N ARG A 97 4.88 3.55 19.73
CA ARG A 97 3.73 4.44 19.62
C ARG A 97 4.12 5.64 18.75
N GLY A 98 3.20 6.10 17.93
CA GLY A 98 3.44 7.20 16.98
C GLY A 98 3.22 6.80 15.53
N GLU A 99 3.79 7.57 14.62
CA GLU A 99 3.58 7.43 13.18
C GLU A 99 4.60 6.50 12.54
N ASP A 100 4.14 5.62 11.65
CA ASP A 100 4.97 4.83 10.75
C ASP A 100 4.38 4.87 9.33
N SER A 101 5.15 4.45 8.33
CA SER A 101 4.65 4.44 6.95
C SER A 101 5.30 3.34 6.12
N PHE A 102 4.50 2.76 5.24
CA PHE A 102 4.93 1.67 4.37
C PHE A 102 4.14 1.70 3.06
N SER A 103 4.53 0.87 2.10
CA SER A 103 3.69 0.59 0.94
C SER A 103 3.53 -0.91 0.72
N ILE A 104 2.36 -1.28 0.20
CA ILE A 104 2.04 -2.64 -0.21
C ILE A 104 1.95 -2.64 -1.72
N SER A 105 2.66 -3.56 -2.36
CA SER A 105 2.64 -3.71 -3.80
C SER A 105 2.21 -5.11 -4.20
N TYR A 106 1.55 -5.21 -5.34
CA TYR A 106 1.27 -6.49 -5.99
C TYR A 106 1.46 -6.36 -7.47
N THR A 107 1.71 -7.50 -8.10
CA THR A 107 1.87 -7.60 -9.54
C THR A 107 0.67 -8.32 -10.13
N HIS A 108 0.21 -7.85 -11.27
CA HIS A 108 -0.89 -8.43 -12.03
C HIS A 108 -0.56 -8.40 -13.51
N ASP A 109 -1.17 -9.32 -14.24
CA ASP A 109 -1.04 -9.35 -15.68
C ASP A 109 -2.00 -8.33 -16.29
N ILE A 110 -1.53 -7.65 -17.33
CA ILE A 110 -2.33 -6.76 -18.17
C ILE A 110 -2.52 -7.45 -19.52
N TYR A 111 -3.75 -7.44 -20.02
CA TYR A 111 -4.12 -8.03 -21.31
C TYR A 111 -4.63 -7.00 -22.34
N GLU A 112 -4.52 -5.70 -22.06
CA GLU A 112 -4.86 -4.65 -23.02
C GLU A 112 -3.74 -4.48 -24.06
N GLY A 113 -4.02 -4.86 -25.32
CA GLY A 113 -3.13 -4.69 -26.47
C GLY A 113 -2.01 -5.73 -26.59
N ALA A 114 -1.25 -5.97 -25.52
CA ALA A 114 -0.23 -7.02 -25.45
C ALA A 114 -0.12 -7.57 -24.01
N ALA A 115 0.20 -8.86 -23.88
CA ALA A 115 0.42 -9.47 -22.57
C ALA A 115 1.62 -8.81 -21.88
N GLY A 116 1.37 -8.20 -20.72
CA GLY A 116 2.37 -7.52 -19.92
C GLY A 116 2.15 -7.75 -18.43
N ARG A 117 3.09 -7.30 -17.62
CA ARG A 117 3.04 -7.46 -16.17
C ARG A 117 3.22 -6.10 -15.50
N ALA A 118 2.20 -5.63 -14.80
CA ALA A 118 2.24 -4.36 -14.08
C ALA A 118 2.27 -4.53 -12.58
N SER A 119 2.84 -3.54 -11.91
CA SER A 119 2.86 -3.47 -10.45
C SER A 119 2.02 -2.29 -9.99
N THR A 120 1.09 -2.55 -9.08
CA THR A 120 0.36 -1.50 -8.36
C THR A 120 0.94 -1.38 -6.96
N SER A 121 1.02 -0.16 -6.42
CA SER A 121 1.52 0.11 -5.07
C SER A 121 0.60 1.08 -4.33
N TYR A 122 0.25 0.74 -3.10
CA TYR A 122 -0.58 1.54 -2.19
C TYR A 122 0.26 1.99 -1.01
N SER A 123 0.22 3.29 -0.69
CA SER A 123 0.97 3.87 0.43
C SER A 123 0.09 4.03 1.65
N TYR A 124 0.61 3.69 2.82
CA TYR A 124 -0.09 3.81 4.10
C TYR A 124 0.73 4.65 5.07
N ARG A 125 0.02 5.49 5.83
CA ARG A 125 0.47 6.12 7.06
C ARG A 125 -0.29 5.49 8.21
N VAL A 126 0.42 4.98 9.20
CA VAL A 126 -0.17 4.32 10.34
C VAL A 126 0.15 5.05 11.63
N THR A 127 -0.90 5.39 12.39
CA THR A 127 -0.79 5.87 13.77
C THR A 127 -0.93 4.69 14.71
N VAL A 128 0.09 4.45 15.54
CA VAL A 128 0.11 3.38 16.54
C VAL A 128 -0.24 3.95 17.91
N LYS A 129 -1.38 3.53 18.47
CA LYS A 129 -1.87 3.96 19.79
C LYS A 129 -2.46 2.82 20.63
#